data_AF-A0A2T4DCU6-F1
#
_entry.id   AF-A0A2T4DCU6-F1
#
_cell.length_a   1.000
_cell.length_b   1.000
_cell.length_c   1.000
_cell.angle_alpha   90.00
_cell.angle_beta   90.00
_cell.angle_gamma   90.00
#
_symmetry.space_group_name_H-M   'P 1'
#
loop_
_entity.id
_entity.type
_entity.pdbx_description
1 polymer ?
#
loop_
_entity_poly.entity_id
_entity_poly.type
_entity_poly.pdbx_seq_one_letter_code
_entity_poly.pdbx_strand_id
1 'polypeptide(L)'
;MLRYFICLFFAGILLSACDKDCEDNPQECAEEQLATDIAIIEEYLTENNLEAQKHPSGLFYHIKEQGSGELPDFGQIVSVNYIGKFLDGRVFDTSVDSVAREAGIYDEKRDYQPFQFTLGRGNVKLLLKQLANLPHK
;
A
#
# COMPACT_ATOMS: atom_id res chain seq x y z
N MET A 1 -27.62 33.82 42.52
CA MET A 1 -26.48 33.28 43.28
C MET A 1 -26.18 31.80 42.98
N LEU A 2 -26.86 31.14 42.03
CA LEU A 2 -26.60 29.74 41.65
C LEU A 2 -26.09 29.63 40.21
N ARG A 3 -25.04 30.40 39.87
CA ARG A 3 -24.43 30.46 38.51
C ARG A 3 -22.96 30.03 38.47
N TYR A 4 -22.45 29.45 39.56
CA TYR A 4 -21.02 29.10 39.72
C TYR A 4 -20.73 27.60 39.91
N PHE A 5 -21.73 26.72 39.78
CA PHE A 5 -21.51 25.27 39.85
C PHE A 5 -21.35 24.60 38.47
N ILE A 6 -21.58 25.33 37.36
CA ILE A 6 -21.46 24.79 35.99
C ILE A 6 -20.01 24.84 35.46
N CYS A 7 -19.09 25.53 36.14
CA CYS A 7 -17.72 25.70 35.66
C CYS A 7 -16.69 24.73 36.27
N LEU A 8 -17.08 23.80 37.14
CA LEU A 8 -16.15 22.83 37.77
C LEU A 8 -16.32 21.39 37.29
N PHE A 9 -17.10 21.16 36.23
CA PHE A 9 -17.12 19.87 35.51
C PHE A 9 -16.55 19.96 34.07
N PHE A 10 -16.15 21.17 33.65
CA PHE A 10 -15.53 21.47 32.36
C PHE A 10 -14.03 21.75 32.48
N ALA A 11 -13.37 21.18 33.50
CA ALA A 11 -11.93 21.30 33.73
C ALA A 11 -11.18 19.97 33.58
N GLY A 12 -11.79 18.99 32.90
CA GLY A 12 -11.23 17.64 32.69
C GLY A 12 -11.18 17.19 31.23
N ILE A 13 -11.48 18.07 30.28
CA ILE A 13 -11.31 17.79 28.84
C ILE A 13 -10.50 18.94 28.27
N LEU A 14 -9.18 18.81 28.30
CA LEU A 14 -8.22 19.49 27.42
C LEU A 14 -6.82 19.14 27.95
N LEU A 15 -5.97 18.59 27.08
CA LEU A 15 -4.54 18.28 27.24
C LEU A 15 -4.18 16.78 27.42
N SER A 16 -4.48 15.96 26.41
CA SER A 16 -3.43 15.07 25.84
C SER A 16 -3.78 14.67 24.40
N ALA A 17 -4.24 15.61 23.59
CA ALA A 17 -4.37 15.39 22.14
C ALA A 17 -3.13 15.97 21.46
N CYS A 18 -2.00 15.27 21.59
CA CYS A 18 -0.83 15.38 20.73
C CYS A 18 -0.07 14.06 20.87
N ASP A 19 -0.23 13.16 19.91
CA ASP A 19 0.81 12.16 19.59
C ASP A 19 1.99 12.94 19.00
N LYS A 20 2.72 13.62 19.89
CA LYS A 20 3.86 14.51 19.60
C LYS A 20 5.14 13.75 19.28
N ASP A 21 5.11 12.43 19.31
CA ASP A 21 6.33 11.63 19.25
C ASP A 21 6.87 11.53 17.79
N CYS A 22 6.08 11.93 16.79
CA CYS A 22 6.46 11.90 15.36
C CYS A 22 7.22 13.12 14.85
N GLU A 23 7.00 14.30 15.44
CA GLU A 23 7.65 15.53 14.97
C GLU A 23 9.13 15.60 15.38
N ASP A 24 9.46 15.08 16.56
CA ASP A 24 10.81 15.16 17.14
C ASP A 24 11.73 14.01 16.68
N ASN A 25 11.18 12.87 16.25
CA ASN A 25 11.95 11.72 15.77
C ASN A 25 11.25 10.97 14.61
N PRO A 26 11.41 11.42 13.36
CA PRO A 26 10.78 10.80 12.18
C PRO A 26 11.15 9.32 11.96
N GLN A 27 12.28 8.87 12.53
CA GLN A 27 12.76 7.50 12.40
C GLN A 27 11.93 6.52 13.24
N GLU A 28 11.50 6.94 14.43
CA GLU A 28 10.76 6.12 15.39
C GLU A 28 9.33 5.86 14.90
N CYS A 29 8.66 6.88 14.37
CA CYS A 29 7.32 6.69 13.80
C CYS A 29 7.32 5.90 12.49
N ALA A 30 8.41 5.91 11.73
CA ALA A 30 8.52 5.04 10.57
C ALA A 30 8.61 3.55 10.97
N GLU A 31 9.30 3.25 12.07
CA GLU A 31 9.42 1.88 12.59
C GLU A 31 8.11 1.39 13.22
N GLU A 32 7.43 2.23 14.00
CA GLU A 32 6.12 1.93 14.56
C GLU A 32 5.05 1.74 13.47
N GLN A 33 4.97 2.66 12.51
CA GLN A 33 4.05 2.55 11.38
C GLN A 33 4.32 1.29 10.57
N LEU A 34 5.59 0.93 10.35
CA LEU A 34 5.93 -0.31 9.65
C LEU A 34 5.42 -1.54 10.39
N ALA A 35 5.56 -1.58 11.73
CA ALA A 35 5.05 -2.69 12.53
C ALA A 35 3.51 -2.78 12.45
N THR A 36 2.82 -1.64 12.54
CA THR A 36 1.37 -1.55 12.36
C THR A 36 0.93 -2.01 10.97
N ASP A 37 1.59 -1.54 9.90
CA ASP A 37 1.27 -1.90 8.53
C ASP A 37 1.46 -3.40 8.29
N ILE A 38 2.53 -4.00 8.83
CA ILE A 38 2.76 -5.45 8.74
C ILE A 38 1.62 -6.22 9.40
N ALA A 39 1.22 -5.83 10.62
CA ALA A 39 0.13 -6.50 11.33
C ALA A 39 -1.20 -6.42 10.55
N ILE A 40 -1.53 -5.24 10.02
CA ILE A 40 -2.74 -5.03 9.22
C ILE A 40 -2.71 -5.86 7.92
N ILE A 41 -1.54 -5.97 7.26
CA ILE A 41 -1.39 -6.78 6.05
C ILE A 41 -1.57 -8.28 6.38
N GLU A 42 -0.97 -8.77 7.46
CA GLU A 42 -1.09 -10.18 7.88
C GLU A 42 -2.52 -10.55 8.27
N GLU A 43 -3.24 -9.64 8.93
CA GLU A 43 -4.67 -9.79 9.21
C GLU A 43 -5.48 -9.85 7.92
N TYR A 44 -5.30 -8.88 7.00
CA TYR A 44 -5.99 -8.87 5.71
C TYR A 44 -5.75 -10.15 4.90
N LEU A 45 -4.51 -10.66 4.86
CA LEU A 45 -4.17 -11.90 4.18
C LEU A 45 -4.92 -13.10 4.79
N THR A 46 -5.01 -13.14 6.12
CA THR A 46 -5.73 -14.19 6.86
C THR A 46 -7.22 -14.14 6.59
N GLU A 47 -7.86 -12.98 6.75
CA GLU A 47 -9.29 -12.79 6.53
C GLU A 47 -9.74 -13.12 5.11
N ASN A 48 -8.87 -12.84 4.12
CA ASN A 48 -9.15 -13.08 2.71
C ASN A 48 -8.65 -14.44 2.21
N ASN A 49 -8.12 -15.30 3.10
CA ASN A 49 -7.58 -16.62 2.77
C ASN A 49 -6.52 -16.57 1.65
N LEU A 50 -5.60 -15.60 1.74
CA LEU A 50 -4.53 -15.37 0.77
C LEU A 50 -3.19 -15.87 1.31
N GLU A 51 -2.58 -16.82 0.62
CA GLU A 51 -1.23 -17.29 0.93
C GLU A 51 -0.17 -16.40 0.26
N ALA A 52 0.36 -15.42 0.99
CA ALA A 52 1.42 -14.55 0.48
C ALA A 52 2.82 -14.97 0.95
N GLN A 53 3.81 -14.70 0.11
CA GLN A 53 5.23 -14.79 0.44
C GLN A 53 5.77 -13.41 0.79
N LYS A 54 6.64 -13.32 1.79
CA LYS A 54 7.30 -12.08 2.21
C LYS A 54 8.71 -11.98 1.61
N HIS A 55 8.96 -10.95 0.84
CA HIS A 55 10.28 -10.64 0.28
C HIS A 55 11.13 -9.85 1.31
N PRO A 56 12.47 -9.98 1.34
CA PRO A 56 13.35 -9.22 2.25
C PRO A 56 13.21 -7.69 2.19
N SER A 57 12.62 -7.16 1.12
CA SER A 57 12.30 -5.73 1.03
C SER A 57 11.04 -5.31 1.80
N GLY A 58 10.36 -6.22 2.49
CA GLY A 58 9.09 -5.96 3.17
C GLY A 58 7.83 -6.12 2.30
N LEU A 59 7.97 -6.49 1.01
CA LEU A 59 6.80 -6.69 0.14
C LEU A 59 6.20 -8.07 0.36
N PHE A 60 4.88 -8.11 0.53
CA PHE A 60 4.10 -9.34 0.46
C PHE A 60 3.55 -9.53 -0.96
N TYR A 61 3.65 -10.74 -1.50
CA TYR A 61 3.12 -11.07 -2.82
C TYR A 61 2.51 -12.47 -2.87
N HIS A 62 1.50 -12.64 -3.72
CA HIS A 62 0.90 -13.92 -4.05
C HIS A 62 0.84 -14.06 -5.57
N ILE A 63 1.44 -15.13 -6.10
CA ILE A 63 1.43 -15.42 -7.54
C ILE A 63 0.15 -16.19 -7.83
N LYS A 64 -0.85 -15.51 -8.41
CA LYS A 64 -2.12 -16.13 -8.80
C LYS A 64 -1.96 -17.14 -9.93
N GLU A 65 -1.17 -16.76 -10.93
CA GLU A 65 -0.89 -17.57 -12.10
C GLU A 65 0.55 -17.29 -12.55
N GLN A 66 1.33 -18.35 -12.72
CA GLN A 66 2.73 -18.22 -13.15
C GLN A 66 2.81 -18.25 -14.68
N GLY A 67 3.35 -17.18 -15.26
CA GLY A 67 3.67 -17.14 -16.68
C GLY A 67 4.86 -18.03 -17.05
N SER A 68 4.92 -18.43 -18.32
CA SER A 68 5.99 -19.25 -18.89
C SER A 68 7.00 -18.47 -19.75
N GLY A 69 6.80 -17.14 -19.88
CA GLY A 69 7.69 -16.28 -20.64
C GLY A 69 9.04 -16.06 -19.96
N GLU A 70 10.01 -15.60 -20.74
CA GLU A 70 11.31 -15.20 -20.20
C GLU A 70 11.15 -14.00 -19.24
N LEU A 71 11.94 -14.01 -18.17
CA LEU A 71 11.93 -12.91 -17.22
C LEU A 71 12.67 -11.70 -17.80
N PRO A 72 12.08 -10.50 -17.72
CA PRO A 72 12.70 -9.31 -18.30
C PRO A 72 13.99 -8.93 -17.58
N ASP A 73 14.99 -8.50 -18.34
CA ASP A 73 16.25 -7.97 -17.86
C ASP A 73 16.14 -6.55 -17.28
N PHE A 74 17.03 -6.20 -16.34
CA PHE A 74 17.16 -4.81 -15.90
C PHE A 74 17.47 -3.92 -17.11
N GLY A 75 16.78 -2.79 -17.23
CA GLY A 75 16.89 -1.89 -18.37
C GLY A 75 15.94 -2.22 -19.53
N GLN A 76 15.23 -3.36 -19.51
CA GLN A 76 14.18 -3.64 -20.49
C GLN A 76 12.89 -2.90 -20.13
N ILE A 77 12.08 -2.62 -21.16
CA ILE A 77 10.74 -2.03 -20.98
C ILE A 77 9.76 -3.15 -20.70
N VAL A 78 8.98 -2.99 -19.62
CA VAL A 78 7.88 -3.88 -19.26
C VAL A 78 6.56 -3.13 -19.37
N SER A 79 5.51 -3.86 -19.70
CA SER A 79 4.16 -3.32 -19.87
C SER A 79 3.21 -4.10 -18.96
N VAL A 80 2.43 -3.41 -18.15
CA VAL A 80 1.54 -4.06 -17.15
C VAL A 80 0.13 -3.47 -17.16
N ASN A 81 -0.85 -4.35 -17.02
CA ASN A 81 -2.18 -3.95 -16.57
C ASN A 81 -2.23 -4.06 -15.04
N TYR A 82 -2.69 -3.02 -14.36
CA TYR A 82 -2.75 -2.99 -12.90
C TYR A 82 -4.03 -2.35 -12.38
N ILE A 83 -4.38 -2.71 -11.15
CA ILE A 83 -5.45 -2.10 -10.35
C ILE A 83 -4.88 -1.87 -8.95
N GLY A 84 -4.78 -0.62 -8.52
CA GLY A 84 -4.39 -0.20 -7.17
C GLY A 84 -5.62 -0.03 -6.29
N LYS A 85 -5.65 -0.77 -5.17
CA LYS A 85 -6.75 -0.72 -4.20
C LYS A 85 -6.21 -0.57 -2.78
N PHE A 86 -6.98 0.10 -1.93
CA PHE A 86 -6.79 0.01 -0.48
C PHE A 86 -7.24 -1.36 0.03
N LEU A 87 -6.88 -1.70 1.27
CA LEU A 87 -7.29 -2.96 1.91
C LEU A 87 -8.81 -3.05 2.13
N ASP A 88 -9.50 -1.91 2.17
CA ASP A 88 -10.97 -1.85 2.18
C ASP A 88 -11.61 -2.10 0.80
N GLY A 89 -10.80 -2.36 -0.24
CA GLY A 89 -11.24 -2.65 -1.59
C GLY A 89 -11.51 -1.44 -2.49
N ARG A 90 -11.45 -0.20 -1.96
CA ARG A 90 -11.63 1.00 -2.77
C ARG A 90 -10.48 1.15 -3.76
N VAL A 91 -10.82 1.29 -5.04
CA VAL A 91 -9.85 1.52 -6.12
C VAL A 91 -9.41 2.98 -6.07
N PHE A 92 -8.10 3.22 -6.05
CA PHE A 92 -7.53 4.57 -6.13
C PHE A 92 -6.82 4.83 -7.47
N ASP A 93 -6.39 3.77 -8.17
CA ASP A 93 -5.71 3.89 -9.45
C ASP A 93 -5.86 2.61 -10.30
N THR A 94 -5.82 2.72 -11.63
CA THR A 94 -5.88 1.57 -12.56
C THR A 94 -5.42 1.97 -13.96
N SER A 95 -4.83 1.03 -14.69
CA SER A 95 -4.56 1.18 -16.13
C SER A 95 -5.72 0.69 -17.01
N VAL A 96 -6.77 0.12 -16.42
CA VAL A 96 -7.88 -0.53 -17.12
C VAL A 96 -9.11 0.38 -17.14
N ASP A 97 -9.54 0.82 -18.33
CA ASP A 97 -10.67 1.75 -18.54
C ASP A 97 -11.96 1.28 -17.85
N SER A 98 -12.35 0.03 -18.07
CA SER A 98 -13.60 -0.51 -17.52
C SER A 98 -13.63 -0.47 -15.99
N VAL A 99 -12.49 -0.78 -15.35
CA VAL A 99 -12.33 -0.73 -13.89
C VAL A 99 -12.40 0.71 -13.39
N ALA A 100 -11.82 1.67 -14.11
CA ALA A 100 -11.87 3.08 -13.72
C ALA A 100 -13.31 3.63 -13.75
N ARG A 101 -14.09 3.24 -14.77
CA ARG A 101 -15.50 3.61 -14.89
C ARG A 101 -16.34 3.00 -13.80
N GLU A 102 -16.17 1.70 -13.53
CA GLU A 102 -16.89 0.99 -12.46
C GLU A 102 -16.58 1.59 -11.08
N ALA A 103 -15.32 1.93 -10.82
CA ALA A 103 -14.89 2.56 -9.58
C ALA A 103 -15.21 4.06 -9.47
N GLY A 104 -15.74 4.70 -10.52
CA GLY A 104 -16.04 6.13 -10.53
C GLY A 104 -14.81 7.06 -10.50
N ILE A 105 -13.63 6.54 -10.86
CA ILE A 105 -12.36 7.30 -10.91
C ILE A 105 -11.90 7.57 -12.36
N TYR A 106 -12.83 7.45 -13.31
CA TYR A 106 -12.56 7.67 -14.72
C TYR A 106 -12.24 9.15 -15.01
N ASP A 107 -11.15 9.39 -15.75
CA ASP A 107 -10.77 10.70 -16.27
C ASP A 107 -10.63 10.63 -17.80
N GLU A 108 -11.42 11.42 -18.53
CA GLU A 108 -11.38 11.51 -20.00
C GLU A 108 -10.00 11.92 -20.55
N LYS A 109 -9.20 12.64 -19.75
CA LYS A 109 -7.86 13.08 -20.15
C LYS A 109 -6.80 12.00 -19.97
N ARG A 110 -7.14 10.91 -19.29
CA ARG A 110 -6.22 9.82 -19.04
C ARG A 110 -6.31 8.79 -20.15
N ASP A 111 -5.15 8.40 -20.66
CA ASP A 111 -5.03 7.28 -21.58
C ASP A 111 -4.94 5.97 -20.80
N TYR A 112 -6.02 5.18 -20.82
CA TYR A 112 -6.11 3.89 -20.14
C TYR A 112 -5.50 2.77 -21.01
N GLN A 113 -4.17 2.72 -21.03
CA GLN A 113 -3.37 1.70 -21.70
C GLN A 113 -2.45 1.00 -20.70
N PRO A 114 -1.91 -0.19 -21.04
CA PRO A 114 -0.89 -0.85 -20.23
C PRO A 114 0.24 0.12 -19.85
N PHE A 115 0.52 0.20 -18.56
CA PHE A 115 1.54 1.09 -18.04
C PHE A 115 2.93 0.55 -18.38
N GLN A 116 3.73 1.38 -19.05
CA GLN A 116 5.07 1.01 -19.48
C GLN A 116 6.15 1.72 -18.66
N PHE A 117 7.16 0.96 -18.24
CA PHE A 117 8.31 1.51 -17.55
C PHE A 117 9.56 0.65 -17.79
N THR A 118 10.73 1.24 -17.55
CA THR A 118 12.01 0.53 -17.63
C THR A 118 12.30 -0.20 -16.32
N LEU A 119 12.46 -1.52 -16.37
CA LEU A 119 12.71 -2.34 -15.18
C LEU A 119 14.04 -1.94 -14.50
N GLY A 120 13.97 -1.69 -13.20
CA GLY A 120 15.13 -1.27 -12.39
C GLY A 120 15.54 0.18 -12.54
N ARG A 121 14.74 1.03 -13.19
CA ARG A 121 14.94 2.48 -13.23
C ARG A 121 13.68 3.21 -12.77
N GLY A 122 13.85 4.31 -12.03
CA GLY A 122 12.74 5.16 -11.56
C GLY A 122 12.09 4.66 -10.27
N ASN A 123 10.87 5.17 -9.99
CA ASN A 123 10.15 4.95 -8.74
C ASN A 123 9.26 3.70 -8.73
N VAL A 124 9.26 2.90 -9.80
CA VAL A 124 8.43 1.68 -9.88
C VAL A 124 9.28 0.46 -9.54
N LYS A 125 8.95 -0.17 -8.40
CA LYS A 125 9.59 -1.39 -7.94
C LYS A 125 8.71 -2.58 -8.30
N LEU A 126 9.07 -3.29 -9.36
CA LEU A 126 8.43 -4.54 -9.75
C LEU A 126 9.38 -5.71 -9.47
N LEU A 127 8.91 -6.70 -8.70
CA LEU A 127 9.74 -7.82 -8.25
C LEU A 127 9.92 -8.94 -9.31
N LEU A 128 9.73 -8.70 -10.61
CA LEU A 128 9.78 -9.79 -11.61
C LEU A 128 11.08 -10.62 -11.57
N LYS A 129 12.23 -9.98 -11.29
CA LYS A 129 13.51 -10.68 -11.15
C LYS A 129 13.82 -11.22 -9.76
N GLN A 130 13.40 -10.53 -8.71
CA GLN A 130 13.73 -10.94 -7.35
C GLN A 130 12.94 -12.20 -6.93
N LEU A 131 11.82 -12.47 -7.60
CA LEU A 131 11.05 -13.71 -7.48
C LEU A 131 11.76 -14.94 -8.07
N ALA A 132 12.77 -14.76 -8.94
CA ALA A 132 13.54 -15.86 -9.52
C ALA A 132 14.90 -16.11 -8.85
N ASN A 133 15.34 -15.20 -7.98
CA ASN A 133 16.55 -15.36 -7.15
C ASN A 133 16.21 -15.79 -5.70
N LEU A 134 15.01 -16.33 -5.47
CA LEU A 134 14.71 -16.97 -4.20
C LEU A 134 15.54 -18.25 -4.12
N PRO A 135 16.37 -18.43 -3.07
CA PRO A 135 17.04 -19.70 -2.87
C PRO A 135 15.97 -20.77 -2.72
N HIS A 136 15.95 -21.74 -3.64
CA HIS A 136 15.26 -23.00 -3.42
C HIS A 136 15.88 -23.63 -2.17
N LYS A 137 15.16 -23.62 -1.06
CA LYS A 137 15.44 -24.51 0.06
C LYS A 137 14.49 -25.69 0.00
#